data_AF-A0A944Q8D1-F1
#
_entry.id   AF-A0A944Q8D1-F1
#
_cell.length_a   1.000
_cell.length_b   1.000
_cell.length_c   1.000
_cell.angle_alpha   90.00
_cell.angle_beta   90.00
_cell.angle_gamma   90.00
#
_symmetry.space_group_name_H-M   'P 1'
#
loop_
_entity.id
_entity.type
_entity.pdbx_description
1 polymer ?
#
loop_
_entity_poly.entity_id
_entity_poly.type
_entity_poly.pdbx_seq_one_letter_code
_entity_poly.pdbx_strand_id
1 'polypeptide(L)' 'MKPDNPLLKILACPLDKGPLILDETGGALYNPRLHRRYPIIDGIPQLLPSSGEPLVEPAVEPAVEQEHDALPAGLPDSA' A
#
# COMPACT_ATOMS: atom_id res chain seq x y z
N MET A 1 -5.16 -17.98 4.88
CA MET A 1 -6.63 -18.01 5.13
C MET A 1 -7.30 -18.36 3.81
N LYS A 2 -8.34 -19.22 3.77
CA LYS A 2 -9.06 -19.55 2.52
C LYS A 2 -10.21 -18.54 2.28
N PRO A 3 -10.50 -18.14 1.02
CA PRO A 3 -11.53 -17.13 0.70
C PRO A 3 -12.96 -17.57 1.06
N ASP A 4 -13.27 -18.86 1.03
CA ASP A 4 -14.60 -19.40 1.41
C ASP A 4 -14.80 -19.59 2.93
N ASN A 5 -13.93 -19.03 3.76
CA ASN A 5 -14.01 -19.24 5.19
C ASN A 5 -15.29 -18.57 5.76
N PRO A 6 -16.16 -19.29 6.48
CA PRO A 6 -17.37 -18.70 7.07
C PRO A 6 -17.09 -17.50 7.98
N LEU A 7 -15.88 -17.40 8.54
CA LEU A 7 -15.45 -16.22 9.31
C LEU A 7 -15.43 -14.93 8.48
N LEU A 8 -15.04 -14.99 7.19
CA LEU A 8 -15.04 -13.81 6.32
C LEU A 8 -16.44 -13.24 6.10
N LYS A 9 -17.48 -14.07 6.20
CA LYS A 9 -18.88 -13.64 6.12
C LYS A 9 -19.34 -12.85 7.35
N ILE A 10 -18.62 -12.97 8.47
CA ILE A 10 -18.92 -12.29 9.73
C ILE A 10 -18.11 -10.99 9.85
N LEU A 11 -16.91 -10.94 9.27
CA LEU A 11 -16.05 -9.77 9.34
C LEU A 11 -16.63 -8.60 8.54
N ALA A 12 -16.64 -7.43 9.17
CA ALA A 12 -17.11 -6.19 8.59
C ALA A 12 -16.08 -5.08 8.79
N CYS A 13 -16.06 -4.13 7.86
CA CYS A 13 -15.22 -2.94 7.96
C CYS A 13 -15.58 -2.12 9.22
N PRO A 14 -14.60 -1.63 10.00
CA PRO A 14 -14.86 -0.88 11.21
C PRO A 14 -15.54 0.48 10.97
N LEU A 15 -15.40 1.05 9.75
CA LEU A 15 -15.93 2.36 9.40
C LEU A 15 -17.35 2.31 8.83
N ASP A 16 -17.59 1.50 7.81
CA ASP A 16 -18.87 1.48 7.06
C ASP A 16 -19.72 0.23 7.34
N LYS A 17 -19.22 -0.70 8.16
CA LYS A 17 -19.89 -1.96 8.54
C LYS A 17 -20.24 -2.88 7.36
N GLY A 18 -19.71 -2.64 6.17
CA GLY A 18 -19.91 -3.51 5.01
C GLY A 18 -18.90 -4.66 4.94
N PRO A 19 -19.10 -5.60 4.00
CA PRO A 19 -18.26 -6.78 3.84
C PRO A 19 -16.82 -6.43 3.43
N LEU A 20 -15.89 -7.33 3.73
CA LEU A 20 -14.47 -7.24 3.37
C LEU A 20 -14.07 -8.41 2.47
N ILE A 21 -13.12 -8.16 1.58
CA ILE A 21 -12.56 -9.14 0.64
C ILE A 21 -11.16 -9.52 1.14
N LEU A 22 -10.84 -10.80 1.23
CA LEU A 22 -9.48 -11.24 1.49
C LEU A 22 -8.64 -11.05 0.22
N ASP A 23 -7.50 -10.37 0.35
CA ASP A 23 -6.54 -10.23 -0.75
C ASP A 23 -6.00 -11.61 -1.22
N GLU A 24 -5.53 -11.69 -2.46
CA GLU A 24 -4.99 -12.90 -3.09
C GLU A 24 -3.85 -13.51 -2.27
N THR A 25 -3.00 -12.66 -1.68
CA THR A 25 -1.90 -13.08 -0.81
C THR A 25 -2.37 -13.59 0.55
N GLY A 26 -3.61 -13.30 0.93
CA GLY A 26 -4.17 -13.57 2.25
C GLY A 26 -3.58 -12.72 3.37
N GLY A 27 -2.82 -11.66 3.04
CA GLY A 27 -2.16 -10.77 4.01
C GLY A 27 -2.97 -9.57 4.45
N ALA A 28 -4.11 -9.29 3.82
CA ALA A 28 -4.95 -8.14 4.15
C ALA A 28 -6.43 -8.37 3.83
N LEU A 29 -7.30 -7.61 4.50
CA LEU A 29 -8.71 -7.47 4.20
C LEU A 29 -8.98 -6.14 3.51
N TYR A 30 -9.56 -6.17 2.32
CA TYR A 30 -9.84 -5.01 1.49
C TYR A 30 -11.31 -4.60 1.55
N ASN A 31 -11.54 -3.30 1.71
CA ASN A 31 -12.83 -2.66 1.51
C ASN A 31 -12.87 -1.93 0.16
N PRO A 32 -13.61 -2.45 -0.84
CA PRO A 32 -13.72 -1.82 -2.16
C PRO A 32 -14.53 -0.52 -2.16
N ARG A 33 -15.34 -0.24 -1.12
CA ARG A 33 -16.20 0.96 -1.07
C ARG A 33 -15.42 2.20 -0.63
N LEU A 34 -14.44 2.00 0.27
CA LEU A 34 -13.58 3.06 0.81
C LEU A 34 -12.15 3.01 0.26
N HIS A 35 -11.87 2.09 -0.67
CA HIS A 35 -10.53 1.82 -1.24
C HIS A 35 -9.45 1.71 -0.16
N ARG A 36 -9.73 0.90 0.87
CA ARG A 36 -8.87 0.80 2.07
C ARG A 36 -8.59 -0.65 2.42
N ARG A 37 -7.36 -0.95 2.83
CA ARG A 37 -6.93 -2.28 3.25
C ARG A 37 -6.59 -2.31 4.73
N TYR A 38 -6.87 -3.43 5.38
CA TYR A 38 -6.57 -3.70 6.78
C TYR A 38 -5.60 -4.88 6.86
N PRO A 39 -4.38 -4.72 7.43
CA PRO A 39 -3.38 -5.77 7.45
C PRO A 39 -3.77 -6.93 8.37
N ILE A 40 -3.31 -8.12 8.04
CA ILE A 40 -3.38 -9.31 8.90
C ILE A 40 -1.97 -9.55 9.45
N ILE A 41 -1.80 -9.38 10.76
CA ILE A 41 -0.51 -9.52 11.45
C ILE A 41 -0.62 -10.72 12.39
N ASP A 42 0.29 -11.68 12.28
CA ASP A 42 0.28 -12.94 13.05
C ASP A 42 -1.05 -13.70 12.95
N GLY A 43 -1.71 -13.62 11.78
CA GLY A 43 -3.02 -14.23 11.54
C GLY A 43 -4.21 -13.46 12.14
N ILE A 44 -3.98 -12.29 12.74
CA ILE A 44 -5.01 -11.45 13.36
C ILE A 44 -5.30 -10.23 12.45
N PRO A 45 -6.55 -10.09 11.94
CA PRO A 45 -6.95 -8.92 11.18
C PRO A 45 -7.01 -7.65 12.05
N GLN A 46 -6.26 -6.61 11.67
CA GLN A 46 -6.25 -5.32 12.36
C GLN A 46 -7.45 -4.46 11.92
N LEU A 47 -8.65 -4.78 12.40
CA LEU A 47 -9.90 -4.06 12.08
C LEU A 47 -10.14 -2.84 12.97
N LEU A 48 -9.12 -2.00 13.13
CA LEU A 48 -9.24 -0.70 13.80
C LEU A 48 -9.42 0.42 12.75
N PRO A 49 -10.20 1.47 13.04
CA PRO A 49 -10.28 2.66 12.19
C PRO A 49 -8.90 3.25 11.84
N SER A 50 -7.95 3.22 12.76
CA SER A 50 -6.60 3.74 12.57
C SER A 50 -5.70 2.85 11.71
N SER A 51 -5.93 1.54 11.69
CA SER A 51 -5.06 0.57 10.98
C SER A 51 -5.37 0.40 9.50
N GLY A 52 -6.43 1.03 9.01
CA GLY A 52 -6.75 0.98 7.59
C GLY A 52 -5.78 1.84 6.78
N GLU A 53 -5.24 1.31 5.71
CA GLU A 53 -4.36 2.05 4.81
C GLU A 53 -5.07 2.28 3.47
N PRO A 54 -5.05 3.50 2.90
CA PRO A 54 -5.56 3.72 1.56
C PRO A 54 -4.76 2.88 0.57
N LEU A 55 -5.43 2.33 -0.45
CA LEU A 55 -4.72 1.83 -1.61
C LEU A 55 -4.22 3.02 -2.41
N VAL A 56 -2.96 3.38 -2.19
CA VAL A 56 -2.22 4.21 -3.13
C VAL A 56 -1.77 3.25 -4.23
N GLU A 57 -2.40 3.32 -5.40
CA GLU A 57 -1.78 2.74 -6.59
C GLU A 57 -0.37 3.33 -6.68
N PRO A 58 0.68 2.52 -6.94
CA PRO A 58 2.00 3.07 -7.09
C PRO A 58 1.90 4.15 -8.16
N ALA A 59 2.11 5.41 -7.74
CA ALA A 59 2.34 6.47 -8.70
C ALA A 59 3.47 5.94 -9.57
N VAL A 60 3.18 5.70 -10.85
CA VAL A 60 4.22 5.46 -11.83
C VAL A 60 5.09 6.70 -11.72
N GLU A 61 6.23 6.58 -11.03
CA GLU A 61 7.21 7.65 -10.97
C GLU A 61 7.57 7.94 -12.43
N PRO A 62 7.37 9.16 -12.96
CA PRO A 62 7.97 9.48 -14.23
C PRO A 62 9.47 9.29 -14.03
N ALA A 63 10.05 8.36 -14.78
CA ALA A 63 11.46 8.03 -14.73
C ALA A 63 12.27 9.32 -14.67
N VAL A 64 12.89 9.60 -13.52
CA VAL A 64 13.87 10.68 -13.42
C VAL A 64 15.08 10.24 -14.24
N GLU A 65 15.17 10.75 -15.47
CA GLU A 65 16.38 10.66 -16.28
C GLU A 65 17.53 11.27 -15.49
N GLN A 66 18.45 10.40 -15.07
CA GLN A 66 19.69 10.76 -14.41
C GLN A 66 20.64 11.33 -15.46
N GLU A 67 20.63 12.64 -15.70
CA GLU A 67 21.75 13.32 -16.36
C GLU A 67 22.76 13.74 -15.28
N HIS A 68 23.67 12.82 -14.95
CA HIS A 68 24.92 13.17 -14.29
C HIS A 68 25.84 13.79 -15.34
N ASP A 69 25.87 15.12 -15.46
CA ASP A 69 27.04 15.80 -16.02
C ASP A 69 27.71 16.60 -14.90
N ALA A 70 28.78 16.00 -14.39
CA ALA A 70 29.63 16.59 -13.39
C ALA A 70 30.36 17.79 -14.00
N LEU A 71 30.18 18.98 -13.43
CA LEU A 71 31.24 19.97 -13.48
C LEU A 71 32.47 19.40 -12.77
N PRO A 72 33.67 19.64 -13.31
CA PRO A 72 34.74 20.07 -12.43
C PRO A 72 35.15 21.50 -12.78
N ALA A 73 35.00 22.36 -11.76
CA ALA A 73 35.74 23.61 -11.69
C ALA A 73 37.25 23.33 -11.74
N GLY A 74 37.98 24.14 -12.52
CA GLY A 74 39.44 24.14 -12.53
C GLY A 74 40.06 25.07 -13.57
N LEU A 75 40.04 26.38 -13.35
CA LEU A 75 41.15 27.28 -13.75
C LEU A 75 42.40 26.94 -12.89
N PRO A 76 43.64 27.43 -13.16
CA PRO A 76 44.13 28.43 -14.13
C PRO A 76 45.31 27.85 -14.99
N ASP A 77 46.00 28.51 -15.92
CA ASP A 77 46.95 29.62 -15.75
C ASP A 77 47.55 30.06 -17.11
N SER A 78 48.05 31.29 -17.09
CA SER A 78 48.80 32.11 -18.05
C SER A 78 49.59 31.45 -19.20
N ALA A 79 49.48 32.03 -20.40
CA ALA A 79 50.56 32.16 -21.41
C ALA A 79 50.27 33.36 -22.35
#